data_AF-A0A4Y1ZL57-F1
#
_entry.id   AF-A0A4Y1ZL57-F1
#
_cell.length_a   1.000
_cell.length_b   1.000
_cell.length_c   1.000
_cell.angle_alpha   90.00
_cell.angle_beta   90.00
_cell.angle_gamma   90.00
#
_symmetry.space_group_name_H-M   'P 1'
#
loop_
_entity.id
_entity.type
_entity.pdbx_description
1 polymer ?
#
loop_
_entity_poly.entity_id
_entity_poly.type
_entity_poly.pdbx_seq_one_letter_code
_entity_poly.pdbx_strand_id
1 'polypeptide(L)' 'MGVITSIECKDVETGVDYSETNEEKLACKLNRGFQCQNRHQPDGMCRDYKIRYFCSCSELATTTSATILKISTTPGYT' A
#
# COMPACT_ATOMS: atom_id res chain seq x y z
N MET A 1 0.10 -13.33 -11.59
CA MET A 1 1.00 -12.17 -11.79
C MET A 1 1.10 -11.43 -10.47
N GLY A 2 2.28 -10.98 -10.04
CA GLY A 2 2.42 -10.30 -8.75
C GLY A 2 1.88 -8.86 -8.78
N VAL A 3 1.28 -8.40 -7.68
CA VAL A 3 0.85 -7.01 -7.49
C VAL A 3 1.58 -6.41 -6.29
N ILE A 4 2.02 -5.15 -6.42
CA ILE A 4 2.61 -4.40 -5.31
C ILE A 4 1.46 -3.93 -4.40
N THR A 5 1.52 -4.26 -3.11
CA THR A 5 0.42 -4.03 -2.16
C THR A 5 0.68 -2.84 -1.24
N SER A 6 1.92 -2.63 -0.82
CA SER A 6 2.29 -1.52 0.06
C SER A 6 3.75 -1.10 -0.12
N ILE A 7 4.08 0.06 0.43
CA ILE A 7 5.43 0.61 0.54
C ILE A 7 5.69 0.97 2.01
N GLU A 8 6.89 0.68 2.49
CA GLU A 8 7.42 1.11 3.78
C GLU A 8 8.62 2.03 3.51
N CYS A 9 8.68 3.16 4.22
CA CYS A 9 9.78 4.11 4.14
C CYS A 9 10.28 4.38 5.56
N LYS A 10 11.57 4.16 5.79
CA LYS A 10 12.20 4.25 7.12
C LYS A 10 13.46 5.06 7.08
N ASP A 11 13.70 5.79 8.15
CA ASP A 11 14.99 6.44 8.39
C ASP A 11 16.10 5.38 8.48
N VAL A 12 17.23 5.63 7.82
CA VAL A 12 18.32 4.64 7.74
C VAL A 12 18.97 4.42 9.10
N GLU A 13 19.19 5.50 9.85
CA GLU A 13 19.94 5.52 11.11
C GLU A 13 19.13 4.91 12.26
N THR A 14 17.91 5.40 12.47
CA THR A 14 17.04 5.06 13.59
C THR A 14 16.08 3.91 13.29
N GLY A 15 15.75 3.70 12.01
CA GLY A 15 14.80 2.67 11.58
C GLY A 15 13.32 2.98 11.86
N VAL A 16 13.01 4.17 12.38
CA VAL A 16 11.63 4.62 12.61
C VAL A 16 10.91 4.91 11.29
N ASP A 17 9.58 4.94 11.33
CA ASP A 17 8.78 5.32 10.16
C ASP A 17 9.07 6.77 9.75
N TYR A 18 9.07 7.03 8.45
CA TYR A 18 9.33 8.38 7.93
C TYR A 18 8.41 9.45 8.53
N SER A 19 7.18 9.09 8.93
CA SER A 19 6.21 10.00 9.53
C SER A 19 6.45 10.30 11.01
N GLU A 20 7.34 9.56 11.67
CA GLU A 20 7.75 9.77 13.06
C GLU A 20 9.03 10.62 13.15
N THR A 21 9.60 11.01 12.02
CA THR A 21 10.72 11.94 11.96
C THR A 21 10.22 13.39 12.11
N ASN A 22 11.13 14.30 12.46
CA ASN A 22 10.81 15.74 12.55
C ASN A 22 10.96 16.46 11.20
N GLU A 23 10.89 15.73 10.08
CA GLU A 23 11.03 16.27 8.74
C GLU A 23 9.68 16.59 8.10
N GLU A 24 9.63 17.65 7.29
CA GLU A 24 8.39 18.20 6.76
C GLU A 24 8.13 17.79 5.31
N LYS A 25 6.85 17.60 4.95
CA LYS A 25 6.37 17.36 3.58
C LYS A 25 6.97 16.11 2.91
N LEU A 26 7.29 15.10 3.71
CA LEU A 26 7.68 13.80 3.20
C LEU A 26 6.46 13.09 2.59
N ALA A 27 6.71 12.29 1.55
CA ALA A 27 5.69 11.42 0.97
C ALA A 27 6.25 10.01 0.82
N CYS A 28 5.54 9.01 1.35
CA CYS A 28 5.77 7.59 1.08
C CYS A 28 4.50 7.01 0.44
N LYS A 29 4.47 6.89 -0.90
CA LYS A 29 3.27 6.52 -1.66
C LYS A 29 3.58 5.42 -2.67
N LEU A 30 2.67 4.45 -2.80
CA LEU A 30 2.85 3.27 -3.64
C LEU A 30 3.24 3.62 -5.09
N ASN A 31 2.53 4.57 -5.70
CA ASN A 31 2.70 4.99 -7.09
C ASN A 31 3.74 6.08 -7.32
N ARG A 32 4.30 6.67 -6.26
CA ARG A 32 5.25 7.80 -6.34
C ARG A 32 6.57 7.57 -5.62
N GLY A 33 6.71 6.44 -4.92
CA GLY A 33 7.87 6.12 -4.09
C GLY A 33 7.95 6.99 -2.84
N PHE A 34 9.18 7.18 -2.38
CA PHE A 34 9.51 8.13 -1.33
C PHE A 34 10.00 9.46 -1.91
N GLN A 35 9.56 10.58 -1.34
CA GLN A 35 9.98 11.91 -1.74
C GLN A 35 10.29 12.76 -0.53
N CYS A 36 11.47 13.37 -0.54
CA CYS A 36 11.87 14.45 0.35
C CYS A 36 12.55 15.54 -0.50
N GLN A 37 12.28 16.81 -0.19
CA GLN A 37 12.92 17.95 -0.84
C GLN A 37 13.62 18.79 0.21
N ASN A 38 14.93 18.99 0.07
CA ASN A 38 15.77 19.78 0.98
C ASN A 38 15.18 21.16 1.30
N ARG A 39 14.58 21.82 0.30
CA ARG A 39 13.94 23.15 0.45
C ARG A 39 12.75 23.18 1.42
N HIS A 40 12.24 22.03 1.83
CA HIS A 40 11.13 21.90 2.78
C HIS A 40 11.60 21.51 4.18
N GLN A 41 12.88 21.17 4.37
CA GLN A 41 13.38 20.72 5.68
C GLN A 41 13.87 21.89 6.53
N PRO A 42 13.67 21.85 7.86
CA PRO A 42 14.12 22.90 8.78
C PRO A 42 15.63 23.16 8.75
N ASP A 43 16.43 22.11 8.57
CA ASP A 43 17.90 22.15 8.47
C ASP A 43 18.40 22.28 7.01
N GLY A 44 17.48 22.32 6.05
CA GLY A 44 17.79 22.42 4.62
C GLY A 44 18.32 21.13 4.01
N MET A 45 18.26 19.99 4.69
CA MET A 45 18.76 18.71 4.18
C MET A 45 17.84 17.57 4.56
N CYS A 46 17.46 16.76 3.57
CA CYS A 46 16.77 15.50 3.84
C CYS A 46 17.69 14.51 4.57
N ARG A 47 17.16 13.81 5.56
CA ARG A 47 17.79 12.61 6.12
C ARG A 47 17.89 11.50 5.08
N ASP A 48 18.66 10.47 5.42
CA ASP A 48 18.76 9.27 4.58
C ASP A 48 17.65 8.27 4.88
N TYR A 49 17.01 7.77 3.83
CA TYR A 49 15.85 6.89 3.91
C TYR A 49 16.02 5.65 3.06
N LYS A 50 15.55 4.52 3.61
CA LYS A 50 15.42 3.25 2.90
C LYS A 50 13.94 2.93 2.65
N ILE A 51 13.66 2.37 1.49
CA ILE A 51 12.31 1.95 1.11
C ILE A 51 12.24 0.45 0.87
N ARG A 52 11.07 -0.12 1.14
CA ARG A 52 10.75 -1.51 0.81
C ARG A 52 9.33 -1.60 0.26
N TYR A 53 9.19 -2.25 -0.89
CA TYR A 53 7.89 -2.60 -1.45
C TYR A 53 7.50 -4.01 -1.02
N PHE A 54 6.21 -4.18 -0.72
CA PHE A 54 5.62 -5.50 -0.48
C PHE A 54 4.83 -5.91 -1.72
N CYS A 55 5.00 -7.16 -2.11
CA CYS A 55 4.32 -7.76 -3.25
C CYS A 55 3.47 -8.93 -2.77
N SER A 56 2.25 -9.04 -3.31
CA SER A 56 1.42 -10.23 -3.16
C SER A 56 1.35 -10.98 -4.49
N CYS A 57 1.57 -12.28 -4.41
CA CYS A 57 1.29 -13.19 -5.52
C CYS A 57 -0.21 -13.53 -5.48
N SER A 58 -1.07 -12.59 -5.88
CA SER A 58 -2.43 -12.96 -6.21
C SER A 58 -2.40 -13.62 -7.59
N GLU A 59 -2.83 -14.88 -7.68
CA GLU A 59 -3.48 -15.32 -8.92
C GLU A 59 -4.62 -14.34 -9.18
N LEU A 60 -4.88 -14.04 -10.45
CA LEU A 60 -6.04 -13.25 -10.86
C LEU A 60 -7.21 -13.63 -9.96
N ALA A 61 -7.68 -12.72 -9.10
CA ALA A 61 -8.94 -12.94 -8.44
C ALA A 61 -9.96 -12.90 -9.57
N THR A 62 -10.15 -14.05 -10.22
CA THR A 62 -11.29 -14.33 -11.08
C THR A 62 -12.45 -14.03 -10.17
N THR A 63 -12.98 -12.83 -10.31
CA THR A 63 -14.23 -12.42 -9.69
C THR A 63 -15.28 -13.18 -10.47
N THR A 64 -15.36 -14.48 -10.25
CA THR A 64 -16.54 -15.26 -10.57
C THR A 64 -17.54 -14.83 -9.51
N SER A 65 -18.22 -13.72 -9.76
CA SER A 65 -19.43 -13.33 -9.05
C SER A 65 -20.41 -14.49 -9.14
N ALA A 66 -20.36 -15.40 -8.15
CA ALA A 66 -21.38 -16.41 -7.94
C ALA A 66 -22.54 -15.75 -7.17
N THR A 67 -23.31 -14.93 -7.88
CA THR A 67 -24.61 -14.40 -7.47
C THR A 67 -25.29 -14.16 -8.82
N ILE A 68 -26.33 -14.86 -9.29
CA ILE A 68 -27.61 -15.32 -8.74
C ILE A 68 -28.10 -16.42 -9.73
N LEU A 69 -28.64 -17.60 -9.37
CA LEU A 69 -30.06 -17.87 -9.09
C LEU A 69 -30.19 -19.27 -8.44
N LYS A 70 -30.18 -19.35 -7.10
CA LYS A 70 -30.81 -20.49 -6.41
C LYS A 70 -32.32 -20.29 -6.53
N ILE A 71 -32.92 -20.84 -7.56
CA ILE A 71 -34.38 -21.02 -7.62
C ILE A 71 -34.70 -22.12 -6.62
N SER A 72 -35.16 -21.72 -5.44
CA SER A 72 -35.78 -22.60 -4.44
C SER A 72 -37.17 -22.98 -4.93
N THR A 73 -37.28 -24.11 -5.62
CA THR A 73 -38.57 -24.72 -5.98
C THR A 73 -39.11 -25.47 -4.77
N THR A 74 -40.17 -24.93 -4.17
CA THR A 74 -41.05 -25.62 -3.23
C THR A 74 -41.77 -26.79 -3.93
N PRO A 75 -41.83 -28.00 -3.37
CA PRO A 75 -42.75 -29.03 -3.84
C PRO A 75 -44.11 -28.82 -3.19
N GLY A 76 -45.05 -28.27 -3.96
CA GLY A 76 -46.43 -28.10 -3.54
C GLY A 76 -47.36 -28.16 -4.74
N TYR A 77 -47.80 -29.38 -5.09
CA TYR A 77 -49.10 -29.56 -5.72
C TYR A 77 -49.65 -30.96 -5.41
N THR A 78 -50.98 -30.98 -5.26
CA THR A 78 -51.94 -32.01 -4.82
C THR A 78 -51.82 -33.38 -5.46
#